data_AF-A0A7K0QKH6-F1
#
_entry.id   AF-A0A7K0QKH6-F1
#
_cell.length_a   1.000
_cell.length_b   1.000
_cell.length_c   1.000
_cell.angle_alpha   90.00
_cell.angle_beta   90.00
_cell.angle_gamma   90.00
#
_symmetry.space_group_name_H-M   'P 1'
#
loop_
_entity.id
_entity.type
_entity.pdbx_description
1 polymer ?
#
loop_
_entity_poly.entity_id
_entity_poly.type
_entity_poly.pdbx_seq_one_letter_code
_entity_poly.pdbx_strand_id
1 'polypeptide(L)' 'GKKTSDHSGSLLDIIVANMLTTRAGAPLDIAYMVLYLASDESEYVTGQVLCVDGGMAAHQPYISEMRALFAAG' A
#
# COMPACT_ATOMS: atom_id res chain seq x y z
N GLY A 1 -18.75 -5.30 27.65
CA GLY A 1 -17.67 -6.19 27.19
C GLY A 1 -17.29 -5.78 25.79
N LYS A 2 -16.11 -5.19 25.61
CA LYS A 2 -15.62 -4.79 24.28
C LYS A 2 -15.32 -6.09 23.52
N LYS A 3 -16.13 -6.45 22.52
CA LYS A 3 -15.80 -7.54 21.59
C LYS A 3 -14.46 -7.16 20.96
N THR A 4 -13.39 -7.85 21.38
CA THR A 4 -12.12 -7.84 20.65
C THR A 4 -12.43 -8.35 19.26
N SER A 5 -12.15 -7.52 18.25
CA SER A 5 -12.20 -7.90 16.85
C SER A 5 -11.40 -9.18 16.66
N ASP A 6 -12.08 -10.22 16.18
CA ASP A 6 -11.45 -11.45 15.73
C ASP A 6 -10.50 -11.10 14.58
N HIS A 7 -9.19 -11.16 14.82
CA HIS A 7 -8.16 -10.95 13.79
C HIS A 7 -7.73 -12.31 13.23
N SER A 8 -8.68 -13.02 12.62
CA SER A 8 -8.43 -14.34 12.01
C SER A 8 -7.69 -14.25 10.66
N GLY A 9 -7.35 -13.05 10.18
CA GLY A 9 -6.51 -12.83 9.00
C GLY A 9 -5.02 -12.87 9.33
N SER A 10 -4.21 -13.35 8.38
CA SER A 10 -2.76 -13.26 8.52
C SER A 10 -2.31 -11.79 8.55
N LEU A 11 -1.13 -11.51 9.10
CA LEU A 11 -0.54 -10.17 9.03
C LEU A 11 -0.47 -9.66 7.58
N LEU A 12 -0.25 -10.56 6.63
CA LEU A 12 -0.25 -10.23 5.20
C LEU A 12 -1.61 -9.74 4.72
N ASP A 13 -2.71 -10.38 5.17
CA ASP A 13 -4.07 -9.98 4.80
C ASP A 13 -4.41 -8.60 5.33
N ILE A 14 -3.99 -8.29 6.56
CA ILE A 14 -4.15 -6.96 7.17
C ILE A 14 -3.38 -5.91 6.37
N ILE A 15 -2.15 -6.21 5.95
CA ILE A 15 -1.34 -5.31 5.14
C ILE A 15 -2.01 -5.07 3.79
N VAL A 16 -2.40 -6.12 3.07
CA VAL A 16 -3.03 -6.01 1.75
C VAL A 16 -4.36 -5.26 1.80
N ALA A 17 -5.15 -5.42 2.86
CA ALA A 17 -6.40 -4.68 3.06
C ALA A 17 -6.18 -3.15 3.21
N ASN A 18 -4.97 -2.74 3.60
CA ASN A 18 -4.55 -1.35 3.77
C ASN A 18 -3.69 -0.83 2.60
N MET A 19 -3.61 -1.59 1.51
CA MET A 19 -3.00 -1.13 0.27
C MET A 19 -4.08 -0.67 -0.70
N LEU A 20 -3.74 0.25 -1.60
CA LEU A 20 -4.59 0.61 -2.73
C LEU A 20 -4.40 -0.35 -3.92
N THR A 21 -3.35 -1.16 -3.88
CA THR A 21 -3.15 -2.32 -4.76
C THR A 21 -3.76 -3.58 -4.17
N THR A 22 -4.05 -4.57 -5.03
CA THR A 22 -4.70 -5.83 -4.63
C THR A 22 -3.72 -6.94 -4.21
N ARG A 23 -2.43 -6.61 -4.04
CA ARG A 23 -1.38 -7.55 -3.64
C ARG A 23 -0.32 -6.88 -2.79
N ALA A 24 0.41 -7.68 -2.03
CA ALA A 24 1.65 -7.27 -1.42
C ALA A 24 2.71 -6.93 -2.49
N GLY A 25 3.61 -6.02 -2.15
CA GLY A 25 4.76 -5.66 -2.98
C GLY A 25 5.71 -6.85 -3.17
N ALA A 26 6.39 -6.86 -4.31
CA ALA A 26 7.47 -7.78 -4.64
C ALA A 26 8.77 -6.98 -4.84
N PRO A 27 9.96 -7.61 -4.71
CA PRO A 27 11.24 -6.91 -4.93
C PRO A 27 11.31 -6.18 -6.29
N LEU A 28 10.63 -6.72 -7.30
CA LEU A 28 10.61 -6.16 -8.64
C LEU A 28 9.90 -4.79 -8.73
N ASP A 29 8.96 -4.50 -7.83
CA ASP A 29 8.27 -3.19 -7.80
C ASP A 29 9.25 -2.05 -7.48
N ILE A 30 10.19 -2.30 -6.55
CA ILE A 30 11.27 -1.36 -6.25
C ILE A 30 12.27 -1.33 -7.40
N ALA A 31 12.66 -2.49 -7.93
CA ALA A 31 13.65 -2.58 -9.00
C ALA A 31 13.21 -1.80 -10.25
N TYR A 32 11.92 -1.78 -10.59
CA TYR A 32 11.42 -0.98 -11.72
C TYR A 32 11.45 0.52 -11.46
N MET A 33 11.17 0.99 -10.24
CA MET A 33 11.35 2.41 -9.89
C MET A 33 12.84 2.80 -10.00
N VAL A 34 13.74 1.94 -9.53
CA VAL A 34 15.18 2.16 -9.65
C VAL A 34 15.61 2.16 -11.11
N LEU A 35 15.08 1.25 -11.94
CA LEU A 35 15.36 1.21 -13.37
C LEU A 35 14.95 2.50 -14.06
N TYR A 36 13.76 3.03 -13.75
CA TYR A 36 13.31 4.33 -14.25
C TYR A 36 14.25 5.47 -13.82
N LEU A 37 14.63 5.52 -12.54
CA LEU A 37 15.54 6.56 -12.04
C LEU A 37 16.97 6.44 -12.58
N ALA A 38 17.36 5.26 -13.06
CA ALA A 38 18.66 5.03 -13.67
C ALA A 38 18.67 5.32 -15.18
N SER A 39 17.53 5.61 -15.78
CA SER A 39 17.37 5.81 -17.21
C SER A 39 17.23 7.29 -17.58
N ASP A 40 17.50 7.60 -18.86
CA ASP A 40 17.43 8.97 -19.39
C ASP A 40 16.01 9.56 -19.30
N GLU A 41 14.97 8.72 -19.23
CA GLU A 41 13.57 9.13 -19.05
C GLU A 41 13.32 9.87 -17.71
N SER A 42 14.26 9.79 -16.77
CA SER A 42 14.19 10.47 -15.48
C SER A 42 15.03 11.75 -15.40
N GLU A 43 15.58 12.27 -16.52
CA GLU A 43 16.53 13.39 -16.55
C GLU A 43 16.06 14.64 -15.76
N TYR A 44 14.75 14.90 -15.71
CA TYR A 44 14.18 16.04 -14.99
C TYR A 44 13.64 15.72 -13.59
N VAL A 45 13.69 14.45 -13.15
CA VAL A 45 13.20 14.01 -11.85
C VAL A 45 14.36 13.97 -10.85
N THR A 46 14.46 15.02 -10.05
CA THR A 46 15.54 15.16 -9.04
C THR A 46 15.03 15.73 -7.71
N GLY A 47 15.74 15.43 -6.63
CA GLY A 47 15.42 15.91 -5.28
C GLY A 47 14.13 15.34 -4.67
N GLN A 48 13.55 14.31 -5.27
CA GLN A 48 12.29 13.72 -4.82
C GLN A 48 12.50 12.46 -3.99
N VAL A 49 11.57 12.22 -3.05
CA VAL A 49 11.38 10.93 -2.38
C VAL A 49 10.14 10.30 -2.96
N LEU A 50 10.30 9.23 -3.75
CA LEU A 50 9.19 8.51 -4.38
C LEU A 50 8.80 7.30 -3.54
N CYS A 51 7.57 7.29 -3.02
CA CYS A 51 7.03 6.14 -2.27
C CYS A 51 6.62 5.01 -3.22
N VAL A 52 7.14 3.81 -2.97
CA VAL A 52 6.78 2.58 -3.71
C VAL A 52 6.26 1.56 -2.71
N ASP A 53 5.06 1.80 -2.19
CA ASP A 53 4.45 1.06 -1.08
C ASP A 53 3.05 0.50 -1.41
N GLY A 54 2.65 0.53 -2.69
CA GLY A 54 1.31 0.12 -3.11
C GLY A 54 0.18 1.00 -2.57
N GLY A 55 0.50 2.22 -2.13
CA GLY A 55 -0.47 3.23 -1.69
C GLY A 55 -0.77 3.22 -0.19
N MET A 56 0.01 2.50 0.63
CA MET A 56 -0.19 2.45 2.08
C MET A 56 -0.14 3.84 2.73
N ALA A 57 0.80 4.69 2.31
CA ALA A 57 0.92 6.05 2.84
C ALA A 57 -0.08 7.06 2.23
N ALA A 58 -0.90 6.65 1.26
CA ALA A 58 -1.81 7.54 0.54
C ALA A 58 -3.16 7.78 1.24
N HIS A 59 -3.44 7.06 2.34
CA HIS A 59 -4.68 7.20 3.08
C HIS A 59 -4.49 6.98 4.59
N GLN A 60 -5.49 7.37 5.38
CA GLN A 60 -5.48 7.09 6.81
C GLN A 60 -5.68 5.58 7.08
N PRO A 61 -5.03 4.99 8.10
CA PRO A 61 -5.11 3.55 8.37
C PRO A 61 -6.53 3.00 8.60
N TYR A 62 -7.48 3.83 9.05
CA TYR A 62 -8.87 3.41 9.29
C TYR A 62 -9.73 3.34 8.02
N ILE A 63 -9.22 3.80 6.87
CA ILE A 63 -10.00 3.86 5.62
C ILE A 63 -10.38 2.46 5.13
N SER A 64 -9.55 1.44 5.35
CA SER A 64 -9.85 0.05 5.02
C SER A 64 -11.07 -0.47 5.80
N GLU A 65 -11.13 -0.22 7.11
CA GLU A 65 -12.26 -0.57 7.97
C GLU A 65 -13.53 0.20 7.59
N MET A 66 -13.40 1.51 7.32
CA MET A 66 -14.52 2.36 6.90
C MET A 66 -15.11 1.89 5.55
N ARG A 67 -14.26 1.45 4.61
CA ARG A 67 -14.72 0.84 3.34
C ARG A 67 -15.49 -0.46 3.59
N ALA A 68 -14.99 -1.33 4.47
CA ALA A 68 -15.69 -2.58 4.81
C ALA A 68 -17.04 -2.31 5.47
N LEU A 69 -17.12 -1.33 6.37
CA LEU A 69 -18.36 -0.90 7.03
C LEU A 69 -19.41 -0.45 6.02
N PHE A 70 -19.05 0.40 5.06
CA PHE A 70 -19.99 0.91 4.05
C PHE A 70 -20.36 -0.12 2.99
N ALA A 71 -19.53 -1.14 2.75
CA ALA A 71 -19.87 -2.23 1.84
C ALA A 71 -20.83 -3.27 2.46
N ALA A 72 -21.01 -3.25 3.78
CA ALA A 72 -21.86 -4.18 4.52
C ALA A 72 -23.30 -3.68 4.77
N GLY A 73 -23.61 -2.44 4.37
CA GLY A 73 -24.96 -1.85 4.41
C GLY A 73 -25.58 -1.79 3.03
#